data_AF-G9XVW9-F1
#
_entry.id   AF-G9XVW9-F1
#
_cell.length_a   1.000
_cell.length_b   1.000
_cell.length_c   1.000
_cell.angle_alpha   90.00
_cell.angle_beta   90.00
_cell.angle_gamma   90.00
#
_symmetry.space_group_name_H-M   'P 1'
#
loop_
_entity.id
_entity.type
_entity.pdbx_description
1 polymer ?
#
loop_
_entity_poly.entity_id
_entity_poly.type
_entity_poly.pdbx_seq_one_letter_code
_entity_poly.pdbx_strand_id
1 'polypeptide(L)'
;MENQENKRRPLTKSERKAVRQHLRKVKRQLYRNLLIAYRGWWYWHKLLKKYKKQGVHNWAVILLPDTNERDNYLALLYLDHMLSQHKFVKALVLTHSETVLKTAGLFSKRIADIVRCSREEAEALMQFYCLYNFDGRFFCASLDEPYGRNGSKLIGARGISAEELFAIGVYRLYPYEQMTPPQYHGGEADIEDFLVRAATAAHEGYAEEETA
;
A
#
# COMPACT_ATOMS: atom_id res chain seq x y z
N MET A 1 39.20 -7.30 -37.64
CA MET A 1 38.35 -6.18 -38.10
C MET A 1 37.75 -5.54 -36.88
N GLU A 2 38.40 -4.48 -36.43
CA GLU A 2 38.16 -3.78 -35.16
C GLU A 2 36.97 -2.83 -35.35
N ASN A 3 35.90 -3.06 -34.58
CA ASN A 3 34.65 -2.31 -34.71
C ASN A 3 34.87 -0.91 -34.13
N GLN A 4 34.77 0.10 -34.99
CA GLN A 4 35.07 1.48 -34.70
C GLN A 4 34.29 1.99 -33.48
N GLU A 5 35.05 2.64 -32.59
CA GLU A 5 34.61 3.39 -31.43
C GLU A 5 33.28 4.12 -31.66
N ASN A 6 32.31 3.82 -30.81
CA ASN A 6 31.09 4.59 -30.60
C ASN A 6 31.45 5.96 -29.97
N LYS A 7 32.04 6.87 -30.75
CA LYS A 7 32.38 8.24 -30.34
C LYS A 7 31.11 9.07 -30.20
N ARG A 8 30.61 9.13 -28.97
CA ARG A 8 29.48 10.00 -28.57
C ARG A 8 29.77 11.44 -28.99
N ARG A 9 28.95 11.99 -29.90
CA ARG A 9 29.01 13.39 -30.32
C ARG A 9 28.99 14.31 -29.10
N PRO A 10 29.85 15.35 -29.03
CA PRO A 10 29.82 16.29 -27.92
C PRO A 10 28.50 17.07 -27.91
N LEU A 11 27.86 17.11 -26.75
CA LEU A 11 26.62 17.86 -26.51
C LEU A 11 26.77 19.32 -26.93
N THR A 12 25.80 19.83 -27.67
CA THR A 12 25.67 21.25 -28.03
C THR A 12 25.46 22.13 -26.80
N LYS A 13 25.71 23.45 -26.91
CA LYS A 13 25.53 24.38 -25.79
C LYS A 13 24.09 24.39 -25.25
N SER A 14 23.08 24.25 -26.12
CA SER A 14 21.66 24.16 -25.74
C SER A 14 21.36 22.86 -24.99
N GLU A 15 21.84 21.72 -25.47
CA GLU A 15 21.68 20.42 -24.80
C GLU A 15 22.37 20.41 -23.43
N ARG A 16 23.58 20.96 -23.31
CA ARG A 16 24.28 21.10 -22.01
C ARG A 16 23.48 21.96 -21.02
N LYS A 17 22.83 23.03 -21.50
CA LYS A 17 21.97 23.89 -20.67
C LYS A 17 20.72 23.14 -20.22
N ALA A 18 20.07 22.40 -21.12
CA ALA A 18 18.90 21.58 -20.80
C ALA A 18 19.23 20.47 -19.79
N VAL A 19 20.34 19.76 -19.97
CA VAL A 19 20.83 18.74 -19.02
C VAL A 19 21.10 19.36 -17.64
N ARG A 20 21.76 20.52 -17.56
CA ARG A 20 21.98 21.21 -16.28
C ARG A 20 20.67 21.62 -15.60
N GLN A 21 19.69 22.10 -16.35
CA GLN A 21 18.37 22.46 -15.81
C GLN A 21 17.63 21.21 -15.30
N HIS A 22 17.67 20.12 -16.06
CA HIS A 22 17.09 18.85 -15.67
C HIS A 22 17.74 18.30 -14.39
N LEU A 23 19.07 18.28 -14.31
CA LEU A 23 19.80 17.86 -13.11
C LEU A 23 19.46 18.70 -11.88
N ARG A 24 19.28 20.02 -12.03
CA ARG A 24 18.82 20.89 -10.93
C ARG A 24 17.41 20.53 -10.47
N LYS A 25 16.50 20.22 -11.41
CA LYS A 25 15.13 19.77 -11.11
C LYS A 25 15.13 18.44 -10.36
N VAL A 26 15.91 17.47 -10.84
CA VAL A 26 16.07 16.15 -10.19
C VAL A 26 16.65 16.31 -8.78
N LYS A 27 17.74 17.07 -8.60
CA LYS A 27 18.32 17.34 -7.28
C LYS A 27 17.29 17.94 -6.32
N ARG A 28 16.53 18.95 -6.78
CA ARG A 28 15.47 19.56 -5.97
C ARG A 28 14.41 18.55 -5.55
N GLN A 29 13.99 17.67 -6.46
CA GLN A 29 13.02 16.61 -6.15
C GLN A 29 13.59 15.62 -5.12
N LEU A 30 14.85 15.22 -5.26
CA LEU A 30 15.50 14.32 -4.30
C LEU A 30 15.57 14.93 -2.90
N TYR A 31 15.96 16.21 -2.78
CA TYR A 31 15.95 16.90 -1.48
C TYR A 31 14.55 17.01 -0.89
N ARG A 32 13.53 17.29 -1.71
CA ARG A 32 12.14 17.31 -1.25
C ARG A 32 11.70 15.93 -0.73
N ASN A 33 11.99 14.87 -1.48
CA ASN A 33 11.66 13.50 -1.07
C ASN A 33 12.38 13.11 0.22
N LEU A 34 13.64 13.53 0.40
CA LEU A 34 14.40 13.29 1.63
C LEU A 34 13.78 14.01 2.83
N LEU A 35 13.35 15.27 2.67
CA LEU A 35 12.67 16.01 3.73
C LEU A 35 11.34 15.36 4.12
N ILE A 36 10.57 14.88 3.14
CA ILE A 36 9.32 14.15 3.36
C ILE A 36 9.60 12.82 4.08
N ALA A 37 10.63 12.07 3.66
CA ALA A 37 11.05 10.85 4.34
C ALA A 37 11.43 11.10 5.80
N TYR A 38 12.09 12.22 6.11
CA TYR A 38 12.42 12.59 7.49
C TYR A 38 11.16 12.88 8.33
N ARG A 39 10.13 13.50 7.73
CA ARG A 39 8.82 13.65 8.39
C ARG A 39 8.17 12.29 8.65
N GLY A 40 8.26 11.36 7.70
CA GLY A 40 7.79 9.98 7.85
C GLY A 40 8.52 9.24 8.96
N TRP A 41 9.84 9.36 9.02
CA TRP A 41 10.67 8.84 10.11
C TRP A 41 10.20 9.37 11.47
N TRP A 42 9.99 10.68 11.57
CA TRP A 42 9.54 11.28 12.83
C TRP A 42 8.15 10.79 13.23
N TYR A 43 7.21 10.72 12.27
CA TYR A 43 5.86 10.22 12.51
C TYR A 43 5.87 8.75 12.94
N TRP A 44 6.64 7.90 12.27
CA TRP A 44 6.82 6.49 12.63
C TRP A 44 7.29 6.32 14.09
N HIS A 45 8.33 7.05 14.48
CA HIS A 45 8.88 6.96 15.84
C HIS A 45 7.90 7.51 16.88
N LYS A 46 7.18 8.60 16.56
CA LYS A 46 6.12 9.14 17.41
C LYS A 46 5.01 8.10 17.63
N LEU A 47 4.59 7.42 16.56
CA LEU A 47 3.57 6.37 16.61
C LEU A 47 4.04 5.20 17.48
N LEU A 48 5.21 4.62 17.21
CA LEU A 48 5.73 3.52 18.00
C LEU A 48 5.93 3.87 19.48
N LYS A 49 6.36 5.10 19.78
CA LYS A 49 6.51 5.58 21.15
C LYS A 49 5.17 5.63 21.89
N LYS A 50 4.09 6.01 21.21
CA LYS A 50 2.72 6.03 21.77
C LYS A 50 2.26 4.63 22.21
N TYR A 51 2.58 3.60 21.43
CA TYR A 51 2.14 2.22 21.66
C TYR A 51 3.19 1.30 22.31
N LYS A 52 4.34 1.87 22.73
CA LYS A 52 5.47 1.09 23.28
C LYS A 52 5.07 0.27 24.51
N LYS A 53 4.25 0.82 25.40
CA LYS A 53 3.81 0.15 26.64
C LYS A 53 2.83 -0.99 26.40
N GLN A 54 2.13 -0.98 25.25
CA GLN A 54 1.11 -1.94 24.87
C GLN A 54 1.68 -3.14 24.09
N GLY A 55 2.99 -3.17 23.85
CA GLY A 55 3.64 -4.30 23.18
C GLY A 55 3.66 -4.23 21.66
N VAL A 56 3.69 -3.02 21.07
CA VAL A 56 3.73 -2.80 19.60
C VAL A 56 4.91 -3.46 18.87
N HIS A 57 5.89 -4.02 19.59
CA HIS A 57 7.02 -4.75 19.00
C HIS A 57 6.58 -6.01 18.25
N ASN A 58 5.45 -6.62 18.63
CA ASN A 58 4.88 -7.81 17.96
C ASN A 58 3.63 -7.49 17.15
N TRP A 59 3.41 -6.21 16.81
CA TRP A 59 2.25 -5.78 16.02
C TRP A 59 2.68 -5.42 14.61
N ALA A 60 1.84 -5.77 13.63
CA ALA A 60 1.96 -5.21 12.29
C ALA A 60 1.39 -3.79 12.29
N VAL A 61 1.99 -2.89 11.54
CA VAL A 61 1.47 -1.54 11.27
C VAL A 61 1.07 -1.48 9.80
N ILE A 62 -0.22 -1.32 9.54
CA ILE A 62 -0.79 -1.44 8.21
C ILE A 62 -1.32 -0.08 7.78
N LEU A 63 -0.71 0.49 6.76
CA LEU A 63 -1.13 1.74 6.16
C LEU A 63 -2.09 1.45 5.00
N LEU A 64 -3.31 1.97 5.12
CA LEU A 64 -4.33 2.01 4.08
C LEU A 64 -4.34 3.46 3.54
N PRO A 65 -3.66 3.74 2.41
CA PRO A 65 -3.44 5.11 1.96
C PRO A 65 -4.68 5.74 1.29
N ASP A 66 -5.82 5.04 1.32
CA ASP A 66 -7.16 5.51 0.95
C ASP A 66 -7.33 5.94 -0.51
N THR A 67 -6.59 5.32 -1.42
CA THR A 67 -6.74 5.54 -2.86
C THR A 67 -7.83 4.69 -3.50
N ASN A 68 -8.14 3.53 -2.92
CA ASN A 68 -9.10 2.59 -3.48
C ASN A 68 -9.83 1.81 -2.39
N GLU A 69 -11.17 1.85 -2.39
CA GLU A 69 -12.02 1.10 -1.46
C GLU A 69 -11.78 -0.41 -1.54
N ARG A 70 -11.50 -0.94 -2.74
CA ARG A 70 -11.18 -2.36 -2.95
C ARG A 70 -9.93 -2.79 -2.20
N ASP A 71 -8.85 -2.01 -2.32
CA ASP A 71 -7.58 -2.33 -1.65
C ASP A 71 -7.75 -2.25 -0.12
N ASN A 72 -8.51 -1.26 0.37
CA ASN A 72 -8.85 -1.13 1.79
C ASN A 72 -9.65 -2.35 2.29
N TYR A 73 -10.64 -2.79 1.51
CA TYR A 73 -11.44 -3.97 1.81
C TYR A 73 -10.58 -5.25 1.85
N LEU A 74 -9.77 -5.49 0.81
CA LEU A 74 -8.86 -6.64 0.74
C LEU A 74 -7.84 -6.63 1.88
N ALA A 75 -7.35 -5.44 2.25
CA ALA A 75 -6.43 -5.27 3.37
C ALA A 75 -7.04 -5.76 4.70
N LEU A 76 -8.33 -5.51 4.91
CA LEU A 76 -9.06 -5.92 6.10
C LEU A 76 -9.47 -7.39 6.03
N LEU A 77 -9.94 -7.86 4.88
CA LEU A 77 -10.37 -9.25 4.65
C LEU A 77 -9.24 -10.24 4.91
N TYR A 78 -8.04 -9.95 4.40
CA TYR A 78 -6.87 -10.82 4.54
C TYR A 78 -6.02 -10.55 5.78
N LEU A 79 -6.46 -9.64 6.65
CA LEU A 79 -5.69 -9.16 7.78
C LEU A 79 -5.24 -10.30 8.70
N ASP A 80 -6.17 -11.14 9.14
CA ASP A 80 -5.88 -12.18 10.13
C ASP A 80 -4.97 -13.27 9.56
N HIS A 81 -5.11 -13.59 8.27
CA HIS A 81 -4.22 -14.52 7.58
C HIS A 81 -2.80 -13.94 7.53
N MET A 82 -2.66 -12.68 7.12
CA MET A 82 -1.37 -11.97 7.10
C MET A 82 -0.72 -11.95 8.49
N LEU A 83 -1.47 -11.59 9.53
CA LEU A 83 -0.93 -11.57 10.90
C LEU A 83 -0.46 -12.95 11.35
N SER A 84 -1.21 -14.01 11.04
CA SER A 84 -0.84 -15.38 11.40
C SER A 84 0.41 -15.85 10.66
N GLN A 85 0.49 -15.62 9.35
CA GLN A 85 1.62 -16.04 8.52
C GLN A 85 2.92 -15.33 8.93
N HIS A 86 2.85 -14.03 9.21
CA HIS A 86 3.99 -13.22 9.63
C HIS A 86 4.23 -13.24 11.15
N LYS A 87 3.47 -14.03 11.91
CA LYS A 87 3.59 -14.22 13.38
C LYS A 87 3.40 -12.94 14.21
N PHE A 88 2.58 -12.02 13.73
CA PHE A 88 2.16 -10.83 14.50
C PHE A 88 0.96 -11.13 15.37
N VAL A 89 0.90 -10.57 16.57
CA VAL A 89 -0.22 -10.83 17.50
C VAL A 89 -1.42 -9.95 17.16
N LYS A 90 -1.17 -8.68 16.85
CA LYS A 90 -2.19 -7.67 16.55
C LYS A 90 -1.77 -6.77 15.39
N ALA A 91 -2.72 -6.00 14.88
CA ALA A 91 -2.50 -4.95 13.90
C ALA A 91 -2.77 -3.56 14.48
N LEU A 92 -2.00 -2.59 14.03
CA LEU A 92 -2.28 -1.16 14.14
C LEU A 92 -2.62 -0.66 12.74
N VAL A 93 -3.86 -0.24 12.52
CA VAL A 93 -4.34 0.21 11.21
C VAL A 93 -4.19 1.73 11.13
N LEU A 94 -3.54 2.23 10.08
CA LEU A 94 -3.41 3.65 9.78
C LEU A 94 -4.24 3.95 8.54
N THR A 95 -5.19 4.87 8.64
CA THR A 95 -6.06 5.20 7.51
C THR A 95 -6.55 6.63 7.56
N HIS A 96 -6.85 7.20 6.39
CA HIS A 96 -7.61 8.44 6.26
C HIS A 96 -9.12 8.19 6.12
N SER A 97 -9.51 6.97 5.73
CA SER A 97 -10.86 6.61 5.34
C SER A 97 -11.81 6.54 6.52
N GLU A 98 -12.90 7.32 6.48
CA GLU A 98 -13.96 7.24 7.48
C GLU A 98 -14.67 5.89 7.46
N THR A 99 -14.82 5.29 6.28
CA THR A 99 -15.43 3.97 6.12
C THR A 99 -14.63 2.91 6.86
N VAL A 100 -13.31 2.88 6.67
CA VAL A 100 -12.42 1.93 7.38
C VAL A 100 -12.47 2.16 8.89
N LEU A 101 -12.51 3.41 9.36
CA LEU A 101 -12.59 3.71 10.80
C LEU A 101 -13.83 3.09 11.45
N LYS A 102 -14.95 3.01 10.73
CA LYS A 102 -16.19 2.39 11.20
C LYS A 102 -16.20 0.88 11.03
N THR A 103 -15.75 0.37 9.88
CA THR A 103 -15.97 -1.02 9.48
C THR A 103 -14.85 -1.97 9.89
N ALA A 104 -13.62 -1.51 10.11
CA ALA A 104 -12.48 -2.41 10.31
C ALA A 104 -12.65 -3.38 11.49
N GLY A 105 -13.35 -2.96 12.55
CA GLY A 105 -13.66 -3.83 13.70
C GLY A 105 -14.55 -5.04 13.36
N LEU A 106 -15.28 -5.01 12.24
CA LEU A 106 -16.09 -6.13 11.76
C LEU A 106 -15.23 -7.26 11.18
N PHE A 107 -14.08 -6.91 10.60
CA PHE A 107 -13.22 -7.87 9.90
C PHE A 107 -12.31 -8.65 10.84
N SER A 108 -11.82 -8.03 11.92
CA SER A 108 -10.87 -8.68 12.81
C SER A 108 -10.89 -8.13 14.23
N LYS A 109 -10.90 -9.06 15.19
CA LYS A 109 -10.71 -8.77 16.63
C LYS A 109 -9.24 -8.55 17.00
N ARG A 110 -8.31 -8.80 16.08
CA ARG A 110 -6.85 -8.64 16.28
C ARG A 110 -6.37 -7.23 15.94
N ILE A 111 -7.25 -6.34 15.49
CA ILE A 111 -6.97 -4.92 15.39
C ILE A 111 -6.87 -4.34 16.80
N ALA A 112 -5.69 -3.84 17.16
CA ALA A 112 -5.45 -3.24 18.46
C ALA A 112 -6.00 -1.81 18.54
N ASP A 113 -5.83 -1.05 17.47
CA ASP A 113 -6.27 0.33 17.35
C ASP A 113 -6.32 0.73 15.87
N ILE A 114 -7.19 1.69 15.55
CA ILE A 114 -7.32 2.29 14.22
C ILE A 114 -6.99 3.77 14.38
N VAL A 115 -5.87 4.18 13.80
CA VAL A 115 -5.36 5.54 13.92
C VAL A 115 -5.69 6.29 12.65
N ARG A 116 -6.49 7.36 12.81
CA ARG A 116 -6.67 8.34 11.74
C ARG A 116 -5.33 8.99 11.42
N CYS A 117 -4.89 8.89 10.17
CA CYS A 117 -3.73 9.61 9.65
C CYS A 117 -4.18 10.58 8.56
N SER A 118 -3.50 11.71 8.45
CA SER A 118 -3.71 12.61 7.30
C SER A 118 -3.07 12.02 6.05
N ARG A 119 -3.52 12.46 4.87
CA ARG A 119 -2.92 12.05 3.59
C ARG A 119 -1.43 12.40 3.55
N GLU A 120 -1.04 13.57 4.07
CA GLU A 120 0.36 13.98 4.14
C GLU A 120 1.20 13.09 5.07
N GLU A 121 0.62 12.60 6.17
CA GLU A 121 1.28 11.65 7.07
C GLU A 121 1.46 10.29 6.40
N ALA A 122 0.44 9.80 5.69
CA ALA A 122 0.50 8.57 4.90
C ALA A 122 1.58 8.68 3.81
N GLU A 123 1.61 9.77 3.05
CA GLU A 123 2.62 10.03 2.03
C GLU A 123 4.03 10.14 2.62
N ALA A 124 4.17 10.76 3.79
CA ALA A 124 5.45 10.86 4.48
C ALA A 124 5.97 9.47 4.90
N LEU A 125 5.10 8.62 5.46
CA LEU A 125 5.43 7.23 5.79
C LEU A 125 5.80 6.41 4.56
N MET A 126 5.01 6.51 3.50
CA MET A 126 5.27 5.85 2.22
C MET A 126 6.62 6.26 1.63
N GLN A 127 6.92 7.55 1.62
CA GLN A 127 8.19 8.07 1.12
C GLN A 127 9.37 7.61 1.99
N PHE A 128 9.18 7.51 3.29
CA PHE A 128 10.19 6.97 4.20
C PHE A 128 10.44 5.48 3.91
N TYR A 129 9.37 4.70 3.73
CA TYR A 129 9.44 3.28 3.37
C TYR A 129 10.14 3.05 2.02
N CYS A 130 9.85 3.87 1.01
CA CYS A 130 10.51 3.79 -0.30
C CYS A 130 12.02 4.08 -0.25
N LEU A 131 12.48 4.94 0.66
CA LEU A 131 13.89 5.29 0.75
C LEU A 131 14.70 4.17 1.42
N TYR A 132 14.10 3.49 2.40
CA TYR A 132 14.74 2.43 3.17
C TYR A 132 13.65 1.55 3.79
N ASN A 133 13.76 0.22 3.63
CA ASN A 133 12.86 -0.71 4.32
C ASN A 133 13.23 -0.77 5.82
N PHE A 134 12.71 0.20 6.57
CA PHE A 134 13.17 0.49 7.92
C PHE A 134 12.67 -0.48 8.99
N ASP A 135 11.58 -1.20 8.73
CA ASP A 135 10.95 -2.08 9.72
C ASP A 135 10.04 -3.12 9.05
N GLY A 136 10.28 -4.40 9.34
CA GLY A 136 9.48 -5.52 8.80
C GLY A 136 8.03 -5.56 9.30
N ARG A 137 7.68 -4.70 10.27
CA ARG A 137 6.30 -4.56 10.77
C ARG A 137 5.42 -3.67 9.91
N PHE A 138 6.00 -2.86 9.02
CA PHE A 138 5.23 -1.90 8.23
C PHE A 138 4.76 -2.50 6.91
N PHE A 139 3.44 -2.46 6.68
CA PHE A 139 2.78 -2.90 5.45
C PHE A 139 2.04 -1.73 4.83
N CYS A 140 2.35 -1.39 3.59
CA CYS A 140 1.55 -0.45 2.81
C CYS A 140 0.57 -1.25 1.95
N ALA A 141 -0.69 -1.24 2.37
CA ALA A 141 -1.78 -2.06 1.86
C ALA A 141 -2.42 -1.39 0.63
N SER A 142 -1.69 -1.40 -0.49
CA SER A 142 -2.16 -0.89 -1.78
C SER A 142 -1.41 -1.54 -2.93
N LEU A 143 -2.13 -1.80 -4.02
CA LEU A 143 -1.58 -2.29 -5.28
C LEU A 143 -0.84 -1.21 -6.08
N ASP A 144 -1.21 0.06 -5.90
CA ASP A 144 -0.75 1.17 -6.73
C ASP A 144 0.00 2.25 -5.94
N GLU A 145 0.01 2.15 -4.60
CA GLU A 145 0.79 3.02 -3.73
C GLU A 145 1.79 2.22 -2.89
N PRO A 146 2.99 2.78 -2.60
CA PRO A 146 3.48 4.10 -2.97
C PRO A 146 3.84 4.25 -4.46
N TYR A 147 4.09 5.49 -4.89
CA TYR A 147 4.41 5.84 -6.28
C TYR A 147 5.48 4.91 -6.88
N GLY A 148 5.17 4.34 -8.03
CA GLY A 148 5.99 3.34 -8.73
C GLY A 148 5.41 1.93 -8.66
N ARG A 149 4.50 1.65 -7.72
CA ARG A 149 3.65 0.46 -7.81
C ARG A 149 2.60 0.65 -8.91
N ASN A 150 2.30 -0.45 -9.61
CA ASN A 150 1.32 -0.52 -10.70
C ASN A 150 0.69 -1.91 -10.70
N GLY A 151 0.32 -2.41 -9.52
CA GLY A 151 -0.24 -3.75 -9.37
C GLY A 151 -1.55 -3.89 -10.13
N SER A 152 -2.40 -2.86 -10.13
CA SER A 152 -3.71 -2.94 -10.80
C SER A 152 -3.65 -3.27 -12.28
N LYS A 153 -2.53 -2.97 -12.97
CA LYS A 153 -2.34 -3.30 -14.39
C LYS A 153 -2.20 -4.80 -14.68
N LEU A 154 -1.97 -5.61 -13.65
CA LEU A 154 -1.84 -7.07 -13.76
C LEU A 154 -3.17 -7.79 -13.53
N ILE A 155 -4.21 -7.07 -13.10
CA ILE A 155 -5.55 -7.64 -12.93
C ILE A 155 -6.10 -8.07 -14.29
N GLY A 156 -6.66 -9.28 -14.35
CA GLY A 156 -7.15 -9.92 -15.57
C GLY A 156 -6.05 -10.56 -16.43
N ALA A 157 -4.78 -10.26 -16.19
CA ALA A 157 -3.69 -10.89 -16.93
C ALA A 157 -3.64 -12.39 -16.60
N ARG A 158 -4.00 -13.24 -17.56
CA ARG A 158 -4.10 -14.71 -17.38
C ARG A 158 -5.09 -15.11 -16.28
N GLY A 159 -6.20 -14.38 -16.15
CA GLY A 159 -7.25 -14.66 -15.16
C GLY A 159 -6.92 -14.29 -13.71
N ILE A 160 -5.82 -13.56 -13.47
CA ILE A 160 -5.45 -13.13 -12.11
C ILE A 160 -6.45 -12.10 -11.59
N SER A 161 -7.10 -12.41 -10.47
CA SER A 161 -8.02 -11.49 -9.80
C SER A 161 -7.30 -10.40 -8.98
N ALA A 162 -8.01 -9.31 -8.69
CA ALA A 162 -7.49 -8.28 -7.79
C ALA A 162 -7.24 -8.83 -6.38
N GLU A 163 -8.12 -9.71 -5.90
CA GLU A 163 -8.01 -10.39 -4.61
C GLU A 163 -6.72 -11.23 -4.50
N GLU A 164 -6.50 -12.13 -5.46
CA GLU A 164 -5.30 -12.97 -5.52
C GLU A 164 -4.03 -12.13 -5.59
N LEU A 165 -4.02 -11.13 -6.49
CA LEU A 165 -2.88 -10.25 -6.66
C LEU A 165 -2.58 -9.45 -5.39
N PHE A 166 -3.60 -9.04 -4.64
CA PHE A 166 -3.41 -8.34 -3.37
C PHE A 166 -2.86 -9.28 -2.30
N ALA A 167 -3.51 -10.43 -2.08
CA ALA A 167 -3.10 -11.40 -1.08
C ALA A 167 -1.64 -11.83 -1.26
N ILE A 168 -1.26 -12.12 -2.50
CA ILE A 168 0.09 -12.53 -2.88
C ILE A 168 1.05 -11.34 -2.94
N GLY A 169 0.72 -10.30 -3.69
CA GLY A 169 1.64 -9.21 -4.03
C GLY A 169 1.91 -8.26 -2.87
N VAL A 170 0.89 -7.99 -2.05
CA VAL A 170 0.95 -7.03 -0.94
C VAL A 170 1.25 -7.76 0.37
N TYR A 171 0.51 -8.82 0.69
CA TYR A 171 0.62 -9.53 1.96
C TYR A 171 1.51 -10.78 1.91
N ARG A 172 1.96 -11.20 0.72
CA ARG A 172 2.84 -12.36 0.52
C ARG A 172 2.24 -13.66 1.06
N LEU A 173 0.93 -13.83 0.93
CA LEU A 173 0.21 -15.02 1.37
C LEU A 173 0.41 -16.17 0.37
N TYR A 174 1.02 -17.26 0.82
CA TYR A 174 1.24 -18.45 0.00
C TYR A 174 1.03 -19.73 0.83
N PRO A 175 0.20 -20.69 0.35
CA PRO A 175 -0.62 -20.62 -0.86
C PRO A 175 -1.76 -19.59 -0.76
N TYR A 176 -2.27 -19.14 -1.90
CA TYR A 176 -3.45 -18.26 -1.93
C TYR A 176 -4.71 -19.06 -1.59
N GLU A 177 -5.53 -18.49 -0.70
CA GLU A 177 -6.83 -19.03 -0.32
C GLU A 177 -7.85 -17.88 -0.36
N GLN A 178 -9.01 -18.14 -0.96
CA GLN A 178 -10.09 -17.17 -1.02
C GLN A 178 -10.77 -17.06 0.35
N MET A 179 -11.01 -15.84 0.82
CA MET A 179 -11.58 -15.59 2.14
C MET A 179 -13.06 -15.24 2.03
N THR A 180 -13.86 -15.74 2.98
CA THR A 180 -15.28 -15.34 3.08
C THR A 180 -15.39 -14.02 3.84
N PRO A 181 -16.12 -13.01 3.32
CA PRO A 181 -16.35 -11.76 4.02
C PRO A 181 -17.16 -11.94 5.31
N PRO A 182 -17.01 -11.02 6.28
CA PRO A 182 -17.85 -11.01 7.48
C PRO A 182 -19.31 -10.69 7.11
N GLN A 183 -20.25 -11.36 7.79
CA GLN A 183 -21.68 -11.04 7.67
C GLN A 183 -22.01 -9.83 8.56
N TYR A 184 -22.67 -8.83 7.99
CA TYR A 184 -23.13 -7.63 8.69
C TYR A 184 -24.67 -7.59 8.70
N HIS A 185 -25.25 -7.32 9.87
CA HIS A 185 -26.71 -7.24 10.09
C HIS A 185 -27.15 -5.96 10.79
N GLY A 186 -26.29 -4.93 10.81
CA GLY A 186 -26.51 -3.71 11.60
C GLY A 186 -27.41 -2.67 10.93
N GLY A 187 -27.79 -2.84 9.65
CA GLY A 187 -28.72 -1.97 8.94
C GLY A 187 -28.18 -0.57 8.59
N GLU A 188 -26.89 -0.31 8.84
CA GLU A 188 -26.22 0.91 8.38
C GLU A 188 -25.90 0.79 6.88
N ALA A 189 -26.61 1.56 6.07
CA ALA A 189 -26.54 1.48 4.61
C ALA A 189 -25.13 1.78 4.05
N ASP A 190 -24.34 2.62 4.71
CA ASP A 190 -22.97 2.95 4.28
C ASP A 190 -22.00 1.77 4.45
N ILE A 191 -22.18 0.96 5.50
CA ILE A 191 -21.38 -0.26 5.73
C ILE A 191 -21.78 -1.35 4.73
N GLU A 192 -23.08 -1.54 4.51
CA GLU A 192 -23.59 -2.55 3.57
C GLU A 192 -23.14 -2.24 2.14
N ASP A 193 -23.27 -0.98 1.71
CA ASP A 193 -22.83 -0.52 0.39
C ASP A 193 -21.32 -0.70 0.20
N PHE A 194 -20.50 -0.38 1.23
CA PHE A 194 -19.07 -0.64 1.20
C PHE A 194 -18.76 -2.13 1.00
N LEU A 195 -19.39 -3.02 1.78
CA LEU A 195 -19.14 -4.46 1.69
C LEU A 195 -19.51 -5.01 0.31
N VAL A 196 -20.67 -4.62 -0.23
CA VAL A 196 -21.14 -5.11 -1.53
C VAL A 196 -20.28 -4.58 -2.67
N ARG A 197 -20.03 -3.26 -2.73
CA ARG A 197 -19.25 -2.65 -3.81
C ARG A 197 -17.81 -3.14 -3.80
N ALA A 198 -17.17 -3.17 -2.63
CA ALA A 198 -15.77 -3.55 -2.53
C ALA A 198 -15.56 -5.05 -2.78
N ALA A 199 -16.49 -5.91 -2.35
CA ALA A 199 -16.46 -7.33 -2.70
C ALA A 199 -16.63 -7.56 -4.21
N THR A 200 -17.55 -6.83 -4.85
CA THR A 200 -17.74 -6.92 -6.30
C THR A 200 -16.47 -6.52 -7.05
N ALA A 201 -15.87 -5.39 -6.67
CA ALA A 201 -14.63 -4.89 -7.28
C ALA A 201 -13.42 -5.81 -7.04
N ALA A 202 -13.42 -6.62 -5.98
CA ALA A 202 -12.34 -7.57 -5.69
C ALA A 202 -12.32 -8.77 -6.66
N HIS A 203 -13.47 -9.14 -7.21
CA HIS A 203 -13.61 -10.28 -8.14
C HIS A 203 -13.61 -9.88 -9.62
N GLU A 204 -13.55 -8.58 -9.93
CA GLU A 204 -13.33 -8.08 -11.29
C GLU A 204 -12.00 -8.64 -11.84
N GLY A 205 -12.10 -9.53 -12.83
CA GLY A 205 -10.97 -10.28 -13.41
C GLY A 205 -11.35 -11.66 -13.97
N TYR A 206 -12.43 -12.28 -13.46
CA TYR A 206 -12.94 -13.56 -13.97
C TYR A 206 -14.00 -13.43 -15.08
N ALA A 207 -14.60 -12.24 -15.26
CA ALA A 207 -15.78 -12.08 -16.10
C ALA A 207 -15.50 -12.05 -17.63
N GLU A 208 -14.24 -12.01 -18.07
CA GLU A 208 -13.91 -11.86 -19.50
C GLU A 208 -13.53 -13.16 -20.24
N GLU A 209 -13.39 -14.31 -19.56
CA GLU A 209 -13.02 -15.58 -20.21
C GLU A 209 -14.19 -16.54 -20.53
N GLU A 210 -15.44 -16.24 -20.14
CA GLU A 210 -16.60 -17.10 -20.48
C GLU A 210 -17.30 -16.76 -21.81
N THR A 211 -16.75 -15.86 -22.64
CA THR A 211 -17.34 -15.47 -23.94
C THR A 211 -16.36 -15.44 -25.13
N ALA A 212 -15.31 -16.27 -25.11
CA ALA A 212 -14.40 -16.44 -26.26
C ALA A 212 -14.46 -17.85 -26.85
#